data_AF-A0A923C8X1-F1
#
_entry.id   AF-A0A923C8X1-F1
#
_cell.length_a   1.000
_cell.length_b   1.000
_cell.length_c   1.000
_cell.angle_alpha   90.00
_cell.angle_beta   90.00
_cell.angle_gamma   90.00
#
_symmetry.space_group_name_H-M   'P 1'
#
loop_
_entity.id
_entity.type
_entity.pdbx_description
1 polymer ?
#
loop_
_entity_poly.entity_id
_entity_poly.type
_entity_poly.pdbx_seq_one_letter_code
_entity_poly.pdbx_strand_id
1 'polypeptide(L)'
;MAGGGGVSSLRAGVNQNGAGLPNPDPDTQVTLVRRAKAARFDTGGQETPDESSGYASEQGLGCVVLRAAGTTLAVYRVRSDNLMLRRMKRPPKGLT
;
A
#
# COMPACT_ATOMS: atom_id res chain seq x y z
N MET A 1 -12.05 42.42 -25.90
CA MET A 1 -11.66 42.48 -24.46
C MET A 1 -12.22 41.21 -23.82
N ALA A 2 -11.40 40.16 -23.72
CA ALA A 2 -10.59 39.82 -22.54
C ALA A 2 -11.49 39.41 -21.35
N GLY A 3 -11.44 38.20 -20.81
CA GLY A 3 -10.48 37.12 -21.02
C GLY A 3 -11.00 35.77 -20.55
N GLY A 4 -10.35 34.72 -21.07
CA GLY A 4 -10.43 33.38 -20.53
C GLY A 4 -9.68 33.30 -19.20
N GLY A 5 -10.16 32.41 -18.33
CA GLY A 5 -9.53 32.08 -17.06
C GLY A 5 -10.52 31.24 -16.26
N GLY A 6 -10.21 30.06 -15.78
CA GLY A 6 -9.05 29.20 -15.94
C GLY A 6 -9.55 27.85 -15.45
N VAL A 7 -8.98 26.78 -15.97
CA VAL A 7 -9.22 25.44 -15.45
C VAL A 7 -8.92 25.46 -13.96
N SER A 8 -9.94 25.28 -13.12
CA SER A 8 -9.74 24.98 -11.71
C SER A 8 -9.12 23.59 -11.66
N SER A 9 -7.80 23.54 -11.78
CA SER A 9 -6.99 22.42 -11.38
C SER A 9 -7.31 22.19 -9.90
N LEU A 10 -8.15 21.20 -9.61
CA LEU A 10 -8.26 20.64 -8.27
C LEU A 10 -6.88 20.07 -7.94
N ARG A 11 -6.07 20.95 -7.35
CA ARG A 11 -4.82 20.64 -6.69
C ARG A 11 -5.11 19.50 -5.72
N ALA A 12 -4.44 18.38 -5.95
CA ALA A 12 -4.21 17.35 -4.95
C ALA A 12 -3.73 18.04 -3.66
N GLY A 13 -4.65 18.22 -2.72
CA GLY A 13 -4.38 18.76 -1.40
C GLY A 13 -3.56 17.76 -0.63
N VAL A 14 -2.27 18.03 -0.56
CA VAL A 14 -1.26 17.36 0.25
C VAL A 14 -1.71 17.32 1.72
N ASN A 15 -2.02 16.12 2.26
CA ASN A 15 -2.25 15.95 3.69
C ASN A 15 -0.90 15.70 4.39
N GLN A 16 -0.39 16.73 5.07
CA GLN A 16 0.93 16.78 5.73
C GLN A 16 0.84 16.59 7.26
N ASN A 17 -0.16 15.88 7.79
CA ASN A 17 -0.36 15.76 9.24
C ASN A 17 -0.06 14.36 9.78
N GLY A 18 0.89 14.28 10.73
CA GLY A 18 1.46 13.06 11.34
C GLY A 18 0.54 12.33 12.32
N ALA A 19 -0.48 11.66 11.81
CA ALA A 19 -1.25 10.62 12.52
C ALA A 19 -1.33 9.39 11.59
N GLY A 20 -1.49 8.19 12.15
CA GLY A 20 -1.31 6.89 11.48
C GLY A 20 -1.73 6.85 10.00
N LEU A 21 -0.87 6.24 9.17
CA LEU A 21 -0.95 6.16 7.71
C LEU A 21 -2.35 6.48 7.16
N PRO A 22 -2.60 7.70 6.65
CA PRO A 22 -3.85 7.98 5.96
C PRO A 22 -3.99 6.93 4.87
N ASN A 23 -5.18 6.33 4.73
CA ASN A 23 -5.44 5.33 3.70
C ASN A 23 -4.94 5.92 2.37
N PRO A 24 -3.87 5.36 1.78
CA PRO A 24 -3.26 5.96 0.61
C PRO A 24 -4.27 5.95 -0.53
N ASP A 25 -4.16 6.90 -1.45
CA ASP A 25 -4.97 6.90 -2.67
C ASP A 25 -4.89 5.53 -3.37
N PRO A 26 -5.94 5.10 -4.09
CA PRO A 26 -5.97 3.78 -4.73
C PRO A 26 -4.75 3.52 -5.63
N ASP A 27 -4.26 4.52 -6.36
CA ASP A 27 -3.02 4.43 -7.16
C ASP A 27 -1.77 4.11 -6.31
N THR A 28 -1.68 4.73 -5.13
CA THR A 28 -0.59 4.49 -4.18
C THR A 28 -0.70 3.08 -3.59
N GLN A 29 -1.91 2.62 -3.26
CA GLN A 29 -2.14 1.25 -2.80
C GLN A 29 -1.73 0.21 -3.86
N VAL A 30 -2.13 0.41 -5.12
CA VAL A 30 -1.76 -0.48 -6.23
C VAL A 30 -0.25 -0.49 -6.43
N THR A 31 0.42 0.65 -6.29
CA THR A 31 1.88 0.75 -6.37
C THR A 31 2.57 0.00 -5.22
N LEU A 32 2.06 0.14 -3.99
CA LEU A 32 2.57 -0.58 -2.82
C LEU A 32 2.38 -2.09 -2.94
N VAL A 33 1.22 -2.54 -3.42
CA VAL A 33 0.96 -3.96 -3.70
C VAL A 33 1.94 -4.46 -4.76
N ARG A 34 2.11 -3.77 -5.89
CA ARG A 34 3.07 -4.14 -6.93
C ARG A 34 4.50 -4.25 -6.40
N ARG A 35 4.95 -3.28 -5.59
CA ARG A 35 6.27 -3.33 -4.94
C ARG A 35 6.40 -4.49 -3.96
N ALA A 36 5.35 -4.81 -3.21
CA ALA A 36 5.35 -5.95 -2.29
C ALA A 36 5.44 -7.28 -3.04
N LYS A 37 4.72 -7.41 -4.16
CA LYS A 37 4.83 -8.57 -5.07
C LYS A 37 6.27 -8.70 -5.56
N ALA A 38 6.86 -7.62 -6.09
CA ALA A 38 8.25 -7.62 -6.55
C ALA A 38 9.24 -8.02 -5.44
N ALA A 39 9.12 -7.43 -4.24
CA ALA A 39 9.97 -7.78 -3.09
C ALA A 39 9.81 -9.25 -2.64
N ARG A 40 8.63 -9.85 -2.80
CA ARG A 40 8.43 -11.29 -2.53
C ARG A 40 9.21 -12.14 -3.53
N PHE A 41 9.15 -11.81 -4.82
CA PHE A 41 9.92 -12.52 -5.85
C PHE A 41 11.42 -12.36 -5.64
N ASP A 42 11.88 -11.14 -5.31
CA ASP A 42 13.30 -10.83 -5.04
C ASP A 42 13.85 -11.63 -3.85
N THR A 43 13.01 -11.86 -2.84
CA THR A 43 13.35 -12.70 -1.66
C THR A 43 13.21 -14.21 -1.90
N GLY A 44 13.01 -14.65 -3.15
CA GLY A 44 12.90 -16.06 -3.53
C GLY A 44 11.51 -16.68 -3.32
N GLY A 45 10.47 -15.85 -3.17
CA GLY A 45 9.09 -16.34 -3.14
C GLY A 45 8.66 -16.85 -4.51
N GLN A 46 8.36 -18.15 -4.59
CA GLN A 46 7.92 -18.80 -5.85
C GLN A 46 6.40 -18.73 -6.07
N GLU A 47 5.65 -18.37 -5.04
CA GLU A 47 4.19 -18.33 -5.08
C GLU A 47 3.72 -16.99 -5.66
N THR A 48 2.91 -17.06 -6.71
CA THR A 48 2.33 -15.87 -7.35
C THR A 48 1.18 -15.33 -6.50
N PRO A 49 1.29 -14.11 -5.95
CA PRO A 49 0.22 -13.49 -5.19
C PRO A 49 -0.96 -13.12 -6.09
N ASP A 50 -2.15 -13.58 -5.72
CA ASP A 50 -3.41 -13.37 -6.43
C ASP A 50 -3.94 -11.94 -6.27
N GLU A 51 -5.04 -11.66 -6.97
CA GLU A 51 -5.86 -10.45 -6.84
C GLU A 51 -6.47 -10.24 -5.45
N SER A 52 -6.52 -11.29 -4.63
CA SER A 52 -6.89 -11.18 -3.20
C SER A 52 -5.82 -10.44 -2.37
N SER A 53 -4.65 -10.17 -2.95
CA SER A 53 -3.62 -9.34 -2.32
C SER A 53 -4.04 -7.87 -2.31
N GLY A 54 -3.92 -7.22 -1.17
CA GLY A 54 -4.40 -5.86 -0.99
C GLY A 54 -3.68 -5.09 0.10
N TYR A 55 -4.06 -3.83 0.23
CA TYR A 55 -3.64 -2.99 1.35
C TYR A 55 -4.69 -3.07 2.46
N ALA A 56 -4.23 -3.27 3.68
CA ALA A 56 -5.01 -3.26 4.91
C ALA A 56 -4.42 -2.23 5.86
N SER A 57 -5.25 -1.40 6.48
CA SER A 57 -4.82 -0.48 7.54
C SER A 57 -5.28 -1.07 8.87
N GLU A 58 -4.34 -1.50 9.70
CA GLU A 58 -4.60 -2.10 11.01
C GLU A 58 -3.98 -1.21 12.09
N GLN A 59 -4.78 -0.76 13.06
CA GLN A 59 -4.30 0.06 14.19
C GLN A 59 -3.55 1.35 13.77
N GLY A 60 -3.94 1.94 12.63
CA GLY A 60 -3.26 3.11 12.06
C GLY A 60 -1.92 2.80 11.37
N LEU A 61 -1.63 1.52 11.12
CA LEU A 61 -0.48 1.05 10.37
C LEU A 61 -0.94 0.44 9.04
N GLY A 62 -0.44 1.00 7.94
CA GLY A 62 -0.56 0.41 6.63
C GLY A 62 0.21 -0.89 6.50
N CYS A 63 -0.48 -1.91 6.05
CA CYS A 63 0.06 -3.23 5.76
C CYS A 63 -0.36 -3.65 4.35
N VAL A 64 0.56 -4.20 3.58
CA VAL A 64 0.24 -4.89 2.34
C VAL A 64 0.23 -6.39 2.63
N VAL A 65 -0.88 -7.02 2.28
CA VAL A 65 -1.12 -8.45 2.46
C VAL A 65 -1.01 -9.10 1.10
N LEU A 66 -0.05 -10.02 0.97
CA LEU A 66 0.03 -10.88 -0.19
C LEU A 66 -0.69 -12.19 0.13
N ARG A 67 -1.65 -12.54 -0.70
CA ARG A 67 -2.41 -13.79 -0.60
C ARG A 67 -2.24 -14.59 -1.88
N ALA A 68 -2.16 -15.91 -1.76
CA ALA A 68 -2.22 -16.83 -2.87
C ALA A 68 -3.02 -18.07 -2.50
N ALA A 69 -3.85 -18.58 -3.41
CA ALA A 69 -4.67 -19.78 -3.24
C ALA A 69 -5.47 -19.79 -1.91
N GLY A 70 -6.01 -18.64 -1.51
CA GLY A 70 -6.77 -18.48 -0.26
C GLY A 70 -5.92 -18.45 1.03
N THR A 71 -4.59 -18.44 0.92
CA THR A 71 -3.66 -18.39 2.06
C THR A 71 -2.85 -17.09 2.06
N THR A 72 -2.54 -16.56 3.24
CA THR A 72 -1.65 -15.38 3.38
C THR A 72 -0.18 -15.77 3.23
N LEU A 73 0.47 -15.30 2.18
CA LEU A 73 1.89 -15.58 1.86
C LEU A 73 2.87 -14.73 2.66
N ALA A 74 2.55 -13.44 2.76
CA ALA A 74 3.42 -12.45 3.37
C ALA A 74 2.63 -11.20 3.74
N VAL A 75 3.05 -10.56 4.83
CA VAL A 75 2.55 -9.24 5.21
C VAL A 75 3.73 -8.29 5.26
N TYR A 76 3.59 -7.16 4.57
CA TYR A 76 4.57 -6.09 4.53
C TYR A 76 4.00 -4.87 5.24
N ARG A 77 4.67 -4.42 6.28
CA ARG A 77 4.32 -3.14 6.90
C ARG A 77 4.83 -2.02 6.01
N VAL A 78 3.96 -1.07 5.69
CA VAL A 78 4.31 0.18 5.01
C VAL A 78 4.73 1.18 6.09
N ARG A 79 5.86 1.86 5.88
CA ARG A 79 6.25 3.00 6.72
C ARG A 79 5.66 4.28 6.14
N SER A 80 5.02 5.09 6.98
CA SER A 80 4.43 6.38 6.58
C SER A 80 5.44 7.39 6.05
N ASP A 81 6.68 7.28 6.49
CA ASP A 81 7.74 8.26 6.28
C ASP A 81 8.37 8.18 4.88
N ASN A 82 8.55 6.96 4.35
CA ASN A 82 9.25 6.72 3.09
C ASN A 82 8.54 5.71 2.17
N LEU A 83 7.31 5.32 2.52
CA LEU A 83 6.56 4.24 1.83
C LEU A 83 7.38 2.94 1.68
N MET A 84 8.32 2.73 2.60
CA MET A 84 9.17 1.54 2.61
C MET A 84 8.37 0.33 3.06
N LEU A 85 8.48 -0.75 2.29
CA LEU A 85 7.89 -2.04 2.62
C LEU A 85 8.86 -2.82 3.48
N ARG A 86 8.38 -3.22 4.66
CA ARG A 86 9.16 -4.03 5.59
C ARG A 86 8.41 -5.34 5.84
N ARG A 87 8.97 -6.44 5.34
CA ARG A 87 8.40 -7.77 5.52
C ARG A 87 8.30 -8.08 7.01
N MET A 88 7.09 -8.36 7.48
CA MET A 88 6.88 -8.82 8.85
C MET A 88 7.17 -10.32 8.92
N LYS A 89 8.05 -10.71 9.85
CA LYS A 89 8.36 -12.12 10.12
C LYS A 89 7.19 -12.85 10.78
N ARG A 90 6.33 -12.11 11.50
CA ARG A 90 5.09 -12.60 12.11
C ARG A 90 3.97 -11.62 11.76
N PRO A 91 2.98 -12.01 10.94
CA PRO A 91 1.82 -11.17 10.70
C PRO A 91 1.00 -11.02 11.99
N PRO A 92 0.31 -9.89 12.20
CA PRO A 92 -0.61 -9.74 13.33
C PRO A 92 -1.73 -10.78 13.26
N LYS A 93 -2.18 -11.25 14.44
CA LYS A 93 -3.28 -12.23 14.56
C LYS A 93 -4.56 -11.60 13.98
N GLY A 94 -5.13 -12.22 12.95
CA GLY A 94 -6.32 -11.71 12.24
C GLY A 94 -6.09 -11.41 10.76
N LEU A 95 -4.82 -11.47 10.30
CA LEU A 95 -4.44 -11.24 8.91
C LEU A 95 -4.04 -12.52 8.15
N THR A 96 -3.98 -13.66 8.84
CA THR A 96 -3.78 -15.02 8.30
C THR A 96 -5.08 -15.59 7.77
#